data_AF-A0A218ZX23-F1
#
_entry.id   AF-A0A218ZX23-F1
#
_cell.length_a   1.000
_cell.length_b   1.000
_cell.length_c   1.000
_cell.angle_alpha   90.00
_cell.angle_beta   90.00
_cell.angle_gamma   90.00
#
_symmetry.space_group_name_H-M   'P 1'
#
loop_
_entity.id
_entity.type
_entity.pdbx_description
1 polymer ?
#
loop_
_entity_poly.entity_id
_entity_poly.type
_entity_poly.pdbx_seq_one_letter_code
_entity_poly.pdbx_strand_id
1 'polypeptide(L)'
;MKLQGVKSELDRIINTYLESVLPFASLSGITYHDDDPCSFFSRNLDRMQGENDESGILHELWTTGIGLCNYRTRLSEYLKVEIRKVMQNTSSLVGEDLTLDILSRSGGLKNLVKYPSSTIQVLGAEKAFFKHMTMGTPPPKHGVIFRHPDVSPLKPSKRGKASRAIANKIAITSKADFLGTKMDVDTIKKQLDKRLKEIKSGQ
;
A
#
# COMPACT_ATOMS: atom_id res chain seq x y z
N MET A 1 -9.82 12.50 -1.40
CA MET A 1 -8.44 12.01 -1.19
C MET A 1 -8.08 11.95 0.31
N LYS A 2 -9.00 11.41 1.12
CA LYS A 2 -8.80 10.96 2.52
C LYS A 2 -8.90 9.42 2.63
N LEU A 3 -9.19 8.74 1.51
CA LEU A 3 -9.66 7.35 1.45
C LEU A 3 -8.57 6.30 1.74
N GLN A 4 -7.32 6.54 1.35
CA GLN A 4 -6.25 5.65 1.81
C GLN A 4 -5.93 5.88 3.29
N GLY A 5 -6.10 7.10 3.79
CA GLY A 5 -6.14 7.37 5.23
C GLY A 5 -7.19 6.49 5.91
N VAL A 6 -8.38 6.34 5.31
CA VAL A 6 -9.42 5.42 5.82
C VAL A 6 -8.95 3.96 5.82
N LYS A 7 -8.26 3.49 4.78
CA LYS A 7 -7.71 2.11 4.76
C LYS A 7 -6.70 1.90 5.89
N SER A 8 -5.72 2.80 6.03
CA SER A 8 -4.71 2.71 7.09
C SER A 8 -5.31 2.87 8.49
N GLU A 9 -6.33 3.70 8.65
CA GLU A 9 -7.05 3.84 9.92
C GLU A 9 -7.86 2.58 10.23
N LEU A 10 -8.45 1.94 9.22
CA LEU A 10 -9.16 0.68 9.39
C LEU A 10 -8.21 -0.45 9.78
N ASP A 11 -7.02 -0.53 9.18
CA ASP A 11 -5.97 -1.46 9.61
C ASP A 11 -5.59 -1.22 11.08
N ARG A 12 -5.47 0.05 11.49
CA ARG A 12 -5.23 0.42 12.89
C ARG A 12 -6.38 0.01 13.81
N ILE A 13 -7.63 0.26 13.41
CA ILE A 13 -8.83 -0.13 14.17
C ILE A 13 -8.86 -1.64 14.37
N ILE A 14 -8.60 -2.43 13.31
CA ILE A 14 -8.54 -3.90 13.39
C ILE A 14 -7.46 -4.34 14.39
N ASN A 15 -6.26 -3.75 14.32
CA ASN A 15 -5.18 -4.10 15.23
C ASN A 15 -5.49 -3.71 16.69
N THR A 16 -6.00 -2.50 16.92
CA THR A 16 -6.41 -2.06 18.26
C THR A 16 -7.56 -2.91 18.81
N TYR A 17 -8.49 -3.31 17.95
CA TYR A 17 -9.57 -4.23 18.31
C TYR A 17 -9.01 -5.60 18.70
N LEU A 18 -8.09 -6.17 17.91
CA LEU A 18 -7.39 -7.40 18.24
C LEU A 18 -6.70 -7.30 19.61
N GLU A 19 -5.85 -6.29 19.81
CA GLU A 19 -5.14 -6.06 21.09
C GLU A 19 -6.09 -5.99 22.29
N SER A 20 -7.28 -5.41 22.11
CA SER A 20 -8.29 -5.30 23.16
C SER A 20 -8.98 -6.65 23.46
N VAL A 21 -9.06 -7.54 22.48
CA VAL A 21 -9.71 -8.85 22.59
C VAL A 21 -8.75 -9.94 23.08
N LEU A 22 -7.44 -9.81 22.83
CA LEU A 22 -6.43 -10.81 23.22
C LEU A 22 -6.44 -11.20 24.71
N PRO A 23 -6.60 -10.28 25.68
CA PRO A 23 -6.67 -10.65 27.10
C PRO A 23 -7.87 -11.57 27.39
N PHE A 24 -9.03 -11.28 26.80
CA PHE A 24 -10.23 -12.12 26.94
C PHE A 24 -10.07 -13.48 26.26
N ALA A 25 -9.49 -13.49 25.05
CA ALA A 25 -9.16 -14.72 24.34
C ALA A 25 -8.24 -15.64 25.16
N SER A 26 -7.25 -15.04 25.83
CA SER A 26 -6.29 -15.75 26.68
C SER A 26 -6.96 -16.42 27.88
N LEU A 27 -8.01 -15.79 28.46
CA LEU A 27 -8.80 -16.40 29.54
C LEU A 27 -9.55 -17.66 29.07
N SER A 28 -9.93 -17.70 27.79
CA SER A 28 -10.56 -18.87 27.15
C SER A 28 -9.53 -19.86 26.58
N GLY A 29 -8.24 -19.69 26.87
CA GLY A 29 -7.17 -20.57 26.38
C GLY A 29 -6.83 -20.38 24.90
N ILE A 30 -7.27 -19.28 24.27
CA ILE A 30 -6.97 -18.94 22.88
C ILE A 30 -5.74 -18.03 22.85
N THR A 31 -4.71 -18.47 22.14
CA THR A 31 -3.46 -17.71 21.95
C THR A 31 -3.35 -17.16 20.53
N TYR A 32 -2.73 -15.98 20.41
CA TYR A 32 -2.38 -15.38 19.13
C TYR A 32 -0.87 -15.56 18.87
N HIS A 33 -0.54 -16.10 17.70
CA HIS A 33 0.83 -16.44 17.29
C HIS A 33 1.25 -15.64 16.05
N ASP A 34 1.05 -14.31 16.09
CA ASP A 34 1.42 -13.39 15.01
C ASP A 34 0.81 -13.73 13.63
N ASP A 35 -0.35 -14.40 13.63
CA ASP A 35 -1.18 -14.62 12.45
C ASP A 35 -1.80 -13.31 11.97
N ASP A 36 -2.22 -13.18 10.70
CA ASP A 36 -3.01 -12.00 10.28
C ASP A 36 -4.25 -11.84 11.19
N PRO A 37 -4.56 -10.64 11.71
CA PRO A 37 -5.69 -10.40 12.60
C PRO A 37 -7.02 -10.98 12.09
N CYS A 38 -7.25 -10.93 10.77
CA CYS A 38 -8.47 -11.47 10.18
C CYS A 38 -8.49 -12.99 10.16
N SER A 39 -7.34 -13.63 9.93
CA SER A 39 -7.19 -15.08 10.08
C SER A 39 -7.45 -15.52 11.52
N PHE A 40 -7.00 -14.74 12.51
CA PHE A 40 -7.29 -15.00 13.92
C PHE A 40 -8.79 -14.95 14.21
N PHE A 41 -9.50 -13.91 13.76
CA PHE A 41 -10.94 -13.81 13.98
C PHE A 41 -11.72 -14.92 13.26
N SER A 42 -11.38 -15.23 12.00
CA SER A 42 -12.02 -16.30 11.22
C SER A 42 -11.89 -17.66 11.91
N ARG A 43 -10.67 -18.03 12.32
CA ARG A 43 -10.38 -19.32 12.96
C ARG A 43 -11.17 -19.51 14.25
N ASN A 44 -11.32 -18.45 15.05
CA ASN A 44 -12.03 -18.54 16.33
C ASN A 44 -13.54 -18.54 16.16
N LEU A 45 -14.08 -17.87 15.14
CA LEU A 45 -15.50 -18.00 14.81
C LEU A 45 -15.84 -19.43 14.39
N ASP A 46 -15.05 -20.03 13.50
CA ASP A 46 -15.28 -21.39 13.00
C ASP A 46 -15.24 -22.44 14.13
N ARG A 47 -14.40 -22.23 15.16
CA ARG A 47 -14.33 -23.11 16.35
C ARG A 47 -15.60 -23.08 17.18
N MET A 48 -16.31 -21.95 17.22
CA MET A 48 -17.52 -21.80 18.04
C MET A 48 -18.79 -22.33 17.38
N GLN A 49 -18.79 -22.52 16.05
CA GLN A 49 -19.93 -23.12 15.32
C GLN A 49 -20.23 -24.58 15.71
N GLY A 50 -19.33 -25.24 16.46
CA GLY A 50 -19.54 -26.58 17.00
C GLY A 50 -20.20 -26.63 18.39
N GLU A 51 -20.37 -25.49 19.07
CA GLU A 51 -20.99 -25.37 20.39
C GLU A 51 -22.37 -24.70 20.26
N ASN A 52 -23.41 -25.27 20.85
CA ASN A 52 -24.81 -24.80 20.76
C ASN A 52 -25.07 -23.42 21.43
N ASP A 53 -24.04 -22.61 21.68
CA ASP A 53 -24.12 -21.31 22.33
C ASP A 53 -23.74 -20.18 21.35
N GLU A 54 -24.57 -19.99 20.32
CA GLU A 54 -24.40 -18.93 19.30
C GLU A 54 -24.69 -17.51 19.85
N SER A 55 -25.15 -17.39 21.10
CA SER A 55 -25.62 -16.12 21.69
C SER A 55 -24.65 -15.50 22.70
N GLY A 56 -23.46 -16.07 22.88
CA GLY A 56 -22.46 -15.55 23.81
C GLY A 56 -21.72 -14.30 23.31
N ILE A 57 -21.28 -13.45 24.25
CA ILE A 57 -20.48 -12.24 23.97
C ILE A 57 -19.22 -12.55 23.14
N LEU A 58 -18.62 -13.74 23.30
CA LEU A 58 -17.47 -14.19 22.52
C LEU A 58 -17.78 -14.32 21.02
N HIS A 59 -18.96 -14.85 20.67
CA HIS A 59 -19.40 -14.93 19.29
C HIS A 59 -19.57 -13.52 18.68
N GLU A 60 -20.13 -12.57 19.44
CA GLU A 60 -20.25 -11.17 19.01
C GLU A 60 -18.88 -10.51 18.77
N LEU A 61 -17.88 -10.83 19.63
CA LEU A 61 -16.52 -10.31 19.47
C LEU A 61 -15.87 -10.79 18.16
N TRP A 62 -15.99 -12.09 17.85
CA TRP A 62 -15.42 -12.67 16.63
C TRP A 62 -16.13 -12.20 15.37
N THR A 63 -17.46 -12.18 15.39
CA THR A 63 -18.27 -11.68 14.26
C THR A 63 -17.98 -10.21 13.97
N THR A 64 -17.83 -9.37 14.99
CA THR A 64 -17.43 -7.97 14.83
C THR A 64 -16.03 -7.84 14.21
N GLY A 65 -15.06 -8.63 14.68
CA GLY A 65 -13.70 -8.65 14.11
C GLY A 65 -13.69 -9.03 12.63
N ILE A 66 -14.44 -10.07 12.26
CA ILE A 66 -14.63 -10.49 10.86
C ILE A 66 -15.36 -9.39 10.05
N GLY A 67 -16.36 -8.73 10.64
CA GLY A 67 -17.07 -7.62 10.03
C GLY A 67 -16.12 -6.49 9.61
N LEU A 68 -15.20 -6.09 10.49
CA LEU A 68 -14.16 -5.10 10.20
C LEU A 68 -13.22 -5.57 9.07
N CYS A 69 -12.81 -6.84 9.11
CA CYS A 69 -11.96 -7.46 8.09
C CYS A 69 -12.62 -7.51 6.70
N ASN A 70 -13.91 -7.87 6.65
CA ASN A 70 -14.69 -7.88 5.42
C ASN A 70 -14.85 -6.46 4.86
N TYR A 71 -15.07 -5.47 5.74
CA TYR A 71 -15.12 -4.08 5.34
C TYR A 71 -13.78 -3.59 4.77
N ARG A 72 -12.65 -3.99 5.37
CA ARG A 72 -11.30 -3.70 4.85
C ARG A 72 -11.11 -4.21 3.43
N THR A 73 -11.50 -5.46 3.17
CA THR A 73 -11.39 -6.07 1.85
C THR A 73 -12.26 -5.34 0.83
N ARG A 74 -13.55 -5.14 1.13
CA ARG A 74 -14.50 -4.42 0.27
C ARG A 74 -14.03 -3.00 -0.06
N LEU A 75 -13.54 -2.27 0.94
CA LEU A 75 -13.00 -0.93 0.74
C LEU A 75 -11.77 -0.96 -0.17
N SER A 76 -10.85 -1.90 0.05
CA SER A 76 -9.65 -2.04 -0.78
C SER A 76 -10.00 -2.34 -2.24
N GLU A 77 -10.96 -3.23 -2.49
CA GLU A 77 -11.44 -3.55 -3.84
C GLU A 77 -12.11 -2.34 -4.52
N TYR A 78 -13.00 -1.66 -3.80
CA TYR A 78 -13.63 -0.43 -4.28
C TYR A 78 -12.58 0.61 -4.71
N LEU A 79 -11.57 0.85 -3.87
CA LEU A 79 -10.51 1.81 -4.18
C LEU A 79 -9.67 1.40 -5.39
N LYS A 80 -9.42 0.09 -5.58
CA LYS A 80 -8.71 -0.44 -6.77
C LYS A 80 -9.52 -0.21 -8.05
N VAL A 81 -10.84 -0.37 -8.00
CA VAL A 81 -11.71 -0.08 -9.14
C VAL A 81 -11.72 1.42 -9.47
N GLU A 82 -11.85 2.27 -8.45
CA GLU A 82 -11.88 3.72 -8.65
C GLU A 82 -10.54 4.28 -9.13
N ILE A 83 -9.40 3.81 -8.59
CA ILE A 83 -8.09 4.28 -9.05
C ILE A 83 -7.80 3.87 -10.49
N ARG A 84 -8.30 2.70 -10.93
CA ARG A 84 -8.16 2.24 -12.32
C ARG A 84 -8.93 3.14 -13.30
N LYS A 85 -10.07 3.71 -12.87
CA LYS A 85 -10.84 4.67 -13.67
C LYS A 85 -10.15 6.03 -13.76
N VAL A 86 -9.59 6.51 -12.64
CA VAL A 86 -9.01 7.87 -12.55
C VAL A 86 -7.57 7.94 -13.05
N MET A 87 -6.77 6.89 -12.82
CA MET A 87 -5.34 6.84 -13.15
C MET A 87 -5.01 5.58 -13.93
N GLN A 88 -5.66 5.40 -15.08
CA GLN A 88 -5.53 4.19 -15.90
C GLN A 88 -4.08 3.95 -16.35
N ASN A 89 -3.39 4.98 -16.84
CA ASN A 89 -2.03 4.82 -17.36
C ASN A 89 -1.04 4.48 -16.25
N THR A 90 -1.14 5.15 -15.10
CA THR A 90 -0.23 4.92 -13.96
C THR A 90 -0.50 3.59 -13.29
N SER A 91 -1.77 3.22 -13.07
CA SER A 91 -2.12 1.93 -12.45
C SER A 91 -1.71 0.74 -13.31
N SER A 92 -1.86 0.80 -14.62
CA SER A 92 -1.36 -0.25 -15.53
C SER A 92 0.17 -0.38 -15.53
N LEU A 93 0.90 0.70 -15.24
CA LEU A 93 2.36 0.70 -15.20
C LEU A 93 2.91 0.08 -13.90
N VAL A 94 2.43 0.53 -12.73
CA VAL A 94 3.04 0.20 -11.43
C VAL A 94 2.13 -0.56 -10.46
N GLY A 95 0.89 -0.85 -10.86
CA GLY A 95 -0.13 -1.50 -10.03
C GLY A 95 -1.01 -0.51 -9.26
N GLU A 96 -2.22 -0.95 -8.92
CA GLU A 96 -3.22 -0.13 -8.24
C GLU A 96 -2.81 0.27 -6.82
N ASP A 97 -2.21 -0.66 -6.06
CA ASP A 97 -1.85 -0.42 -4.66
C ASP A 97 -0.79 0.70 -4.53
N LEU A 98 0.26 0.64 -5.35
CA LEU A 98 1.30 1.68 -5.36
C LEU A 98 0.77 3.00 -5.95
N THR A 99 -0.13 2.94 -6.93
CA THR A 99 -0.76 4.15 -7.49
C THR A 99 -1.62 4.85 -6.45
N LEU A 100 -2.40 4.09 -5.67
CA LEU A 100 -3.20 4.61 -4.58
C LEU A 100 -2.31 5.27 -3.51
N ASP A 101 -1.22 4.60 -3.10
CA ASP A 101 -0.19 5.11 -2.18
C ASP A 101 0.36 6.47 -2.60
N ILE A 102 0.74 6.59 -3.87
CA ILE A 102 1.28 7.82 -4.45
C ILE A 102 0.21 8.92 -4.47
N LEU A 103 -1.00 8.58 -4.93
CA LEU A 103 -2.08 9.55 -5.03
C LEU A 103 -2.45 10.13 -3.66
N SER A 104 -2.56 9.29 -2.64
CA SER A 104 -2.87 9.74 -1.27
C SER A 104 -1.79 10.66 -0.71
N ARG A 105 -0.53 10.26 -0.83
CA ARG A 105 0.58 11.08 -0.29
C ARG A 105 0.78 12.38 -1.04
N SER A 106 0.46 12.40 -2.33
CA SER A 106 0.60 13.60 -3.16
C SER A 106 -0.44 14.67 -2.87
N GLY A 107 -1.51 14.37 -2.14
CA GLY A 107 -2.58 15.33 -1.99
C GLY A 107 -3.59 15.32 -3.15
N GLY A 108 -3.56 14.30 -4.01
CA GLY A 108 -4.48 14.11 -5.13
C GLY A 108 -3.84 14.39 -6.48
N LEU A 109 -4.53 14.01 -7.56
CA LEU A 109 -3.95 13.95 -8.90
C LEU A 109 -3.47 15.33 -9.37
N LYS A 110 -4.23 16.39 -9.06
CA LYS A 110 -3.88 17.78 -9.38
C LYS A 110 -2.56 18.24 -8.73
N ASN A 111 -2.21 17.70 -7.57
CA ASN A 111 -0.94 18.00 -6.91
C ASN A 111 0.17 17.10 -7.44
N LEU A 112 -0.12 15.81 -7.64
CA LEU A 112 0.83 14.85 -8.19
C LEU A 112 1.43 15.31 -9.53
N VAL A 113 0.61 15.83 -10.44
CA VAL A 113 1.09 16.28 -11.76
C VAL A 113 2.04 17.47 -11.71
N LYS A 114 2.05 18.23 -10.61
CA LYS A 114 2.96 19.35 -10.39
C LYS A 114 4.31 18.87 -9.85
N TYR A 115 4.38 17.66 -9.30
CA TYR A 115 5.61 17.16 -8.71
C TYR A 115 6.62 16.79 -9.80
N PRO A 116 7.89 17.22 -9.68
CA PRO A 116 8.95 16.69 -10.52
C PRO A 116 9.21 15.22 -10.17
N SER A 117 9.84 14.50 -11.10
CA SER A 117 10.21 13.09 -10.88
C SER A 117 11.06 12.89 -9.62
N SER A 118 11.95 13.83 -9.29
CA SER A 118 12.77 13.79 -8.07
C SER A 118 11.92 13.79 -6.80
N THR A 119 10.83 14.56 -6.75
CA THR A 119 9.88 14.54 -5.63
C THR A 119 9.09 13.24 -5.59
N ILE A 120 8.61 12.75 -6.74
CA ILE A 120 7.90 11.47 -6.84
C ILE A 120 8.79 10.32 -6.36
N GLN A 121 10.09 10.35 -6.68
CA GLN A 121 11.08 9.35 -6.28
C GLN A 121 11.14 9.17 -4.76
N VAL A 122 11.09 10.27 -4.00
CA VAL A 122 11.25 10.28 -2.54
C VAL A 122 9.93 10.50 -1.78
N LEU A 123 8.79 10.49 -2.48
CA LEU A 123 7.47 10.68 -1.87
C LEU A 123 7.22 9.63 -0.78
N GLY A 124 6.87 10.05 0.43
CA GLY A 124 6.75 9.17 1.61
C GLY A 124 8.04 9.00 2.43
N ALA A 125 9.15 9.59 2.01
CA ALA A 125 10.41 9.66 2.78
C ALA A 125 10.70 11.08 3.28
N GLU A 126 9.67 11.90 3.49
CA GLU A 126 9.78 13.32 3.84
C GLU A 126 10.61 13.52 5.10
N LYS A 127 10.42 12.69 6.13
CA LYS A 127 11.20 12.78 7.39
C LYS A 127 12.70 12.60 7.15
N ALA A 128 13.10 11.62 6.34
CA ALA A 128 14.50 11.38 5.99
C ALA A 128 15.04 12.47 5.06
N PHE A 129 14.20 12.98 4.16
CA PHE A 129 14.54 14.07 3.26
C PHE A 129 14.80 15.37 4.02
N PHE A 130 13.91 15.76 4.94
CA PHE A 130 14.10 16.93 5.79
C PHE A 130 15.32 16.76 6.70
N LYS A 131 15.56 15.56 7.24
CA LYS A 131 16.78 15.28 8.02
C LYS A 131 18.05 15.48 7.18
N HIS A 132 18.05 15.09 5.91
CA HIS A 132 19.16 15.39 4.98
C HIS A 132 19.35 16.90 4.81
N MET A 133 18.27 17.66 4.61
CA MET A 133 18.35 19.12 4.46
C MET A 133 18.87 19.82 5.71
N THR A 134 18.47 19.37 6.91
CA THR A 134 18.83 20.02 8.17
C THR A 134 20.18 19.56 8.73
N MET A 135 20.51 18.28 8.58
CA MET A 135 21.67 17.65 9.23
C MET A 135 22.73 17.14 8.25
N GLY A 136 22.54 17.29 6.94
CA GLY A 136 23.47 16.81 5.93
C GLY A 136 23.59 15.29 5.82
N THR A 137 22.73 14.51 6.49
CA THR A 137 22.73 13.04 6.40
C THR A 137 22.47 12.58 4.97
N PRO A 138 22.95 11.43 4.49
CA PRO A 138 22.72 11.01 3.09
C PRO A 138 21.25 11.08 2.65
N PRO A 139 20.94 11.59 1.44
CA PRO A 139 19.57 11.75 0.98
C PRO A 139 18.86 10.39 0.80
N PRO A 140 17.53 10.32 1.03
CA PRO A 140 16.78 9.10 0.79
C PRO A 140 16.79 8.75 -0.70
N LYS A 141 17.03 7.47 -1.01
CA LYS A 141 17.10 6.97 -2.40
C LYS A 141 15.72 6.74 -3.01
N HIS A 142 14.72 6.52 -2.18
CA HIS A 142 13.35 6.17 -2.55
C HIS A 142 12.39 6.43 -1.40
N GLY A 143 11.13 6.71 -1.73
CA GLY A 143 10.02 6.71 -0.80
C GLY A 143 9.12 5.50 -1.01
N VAL A 144 7.83 5.72 -1.25
CA VAL A 144 6.83 4.66 -1.44
C VAL A 144 7.13 3.73 -2.62
N ILE A 145 7.86 4.20 -3.63
CA ILE A 145 8.30 3.39 -4.78
C ILE A 145 9.09 2.15 -4.34
N PHE A 146 9.67 2.16 -3.14
CA PHE A 146 10.31 0.97 -2.56
C PHE A 146 9.39 -0.27 -2.53
N ARG A 147 8.07 -0.08 -2.39
CA ARG A 147 7.08 -1.17 -2.38
C ARG A 147 6.90 -1.84 -3.74
N HIS A 148 7.43 -1.26 -4.82
CA HIS A 148 7.38 -1.88 -6.15
C HIS A 148 8.14 -3.23 -6.13
N PRO A 149 7.59 -4.31 -6.72
CA PRO A 149 8.16 -5.66 -6.65
C PRO A 149 9.56 -5.74 -7.25
N ASP A 150 9.88 -4.91 -8.24
CA ASP A 150 11.23 -4.84 -8.82
C ASP A 150 12.23 -3.98 -8.05
N VAL A 151 11.82 -3.27 -6.99
CA VAL A 151 12.70 -2.37 -6.22
C VAL A 151 13.07 -2.97 -4.87
N SER A 152 12.09 -3.45 -4.10
CA SER A 152 12.32 -3.98 -2.75
C SER A 152 13.43 -5.06 -2.70
N PRO A 153 13.45 -6.06 -3.60
CA PRO A 153 14.45 -7.13 -3.59
C PRO A 153 15.85 -6.70 -4.03
N LEU A 154 16.02 -5.50 -4.62
CA LEU A 154 17.31 -5.07 -5.13
C LEU A 154 18.29 -4.74 -4.01
N LYS A 155 19.59 -4.87 -4.30
CA LYS A 155 20.67 -4.38 -3.42
C LYS A 155 20.55 -2.87 -3.20
N PRO A 156 20.89 -2.33 -2.00
CA PRO A 156 20.76 -0.90 -1.68
C PRO A 156 21.46 0.08 -2.63
N SER A 157 22.51 -0.37 -3.34
CA SER A 157 23.20 0.42 -4.37
C SER A 157 22.37 0.60 -5.65
N LYS A 158 21.50 -0.36 -5.96
CA LYS A 158 20.68 -0.41 -7.19
C LYS A 158 19.29 0.21 -7.01
N ARG A 159 18.75 0.19 -5.78
CA ARG A 159 17.40 0.71 -5.46
C ARG A 159 17.17 2.16 -5.92
N GLY A 160 18.18 3.03 -5.77
CA GLY A 160 18.08 4.44 -6.19
C GLY A 160 17.95 4.60 -7.71
N LYS A 161 18.73 3.84 -8.50
CA LYS A 161 18.64 3.83 -9.96
C LYS A 161 17.27 3.34 -10.43
N ALA A 162 16.78 2.24 -9.84
CA ALA A 162 15.48 1.67 -10.17
C ALA A 162 14.33 2.61 -9.81
N SER A 163 14.36 3.20 -8.61
CA SER A 163 13.31 4.12 -8.16
C SER A 163 13.24 5.38 -9.01
N ARG A 164 14.39 5.91 -9.45
CA ARG A 164 14.43 7.03 -10.40
C ARG A 164 13.82 6.68 -11.75
N ALA A 165 14.11 5.49 -12.29
CA ALA A 165 13.53 5.05 -13.56
C ALA A 165 12.00 4.93 -13.48
N ILE A 166 11.49 4.38 -12.39
CA ILE A 166 10.05 4.27 -12.13
C ILE A 166 9.42 5.66 -11.95
N ALA A 167 10.00 6.52 -11.11
CA ALA A 167 9.50 7.88 -10.86
C ALA A 167 9.39 8.71 -12.15
N ASN A 168 10.36 8.58 -13.06
CA ASN A 168 10.33 9.25 -14.36
C ASN A 168 9.11 8.83 -15.19
N LYS A 169 8.79 7.53 -15.22
CA LYS A 169 7.64 7.02 -15.97
C LYS A 169 6.32 7.43 -15.31
N ILE A 170 6.24 7.38 -13.98
CA ILE A 170 5.07 7.86 -13.21
C ILE A 170 4.81 9.35 -13.48
N ALA A 171 5.85 10.19 -13.52
CA ALA A 171 5.71 11.62 -13.81
C ALA A 171 5.08 11.88 -15.19
N ILE A 172 5.28 10.97 -16.15
CA ILE A 172 4.71 11.06 -17.50
C ILE A 172 3.28 10.51 -17.49
N THR A 173 3.06 9.31 -16.95
CA THR A 173 1.74 8.65 -16.97
C THR A 173 0.72 9.40 -16.12
N SER A 174 1.12 9.96 -14.97
CA SER A 174 0.22 10.76 -14.12
C SER A 174 -0.26 12.04 -14.82
N LYS A 175 0.58 12.66 -15.65
CA LYS A 175 0.18 13.82 -16.47
C LYS A 175 -0.80 13.42 -17.56
N ALA A 176 -0.58 12.29 -18.22
CA ALA A 176 -1.53 11.77 -19.20
C ALA A 176 -2.87 11.41 -18.55
N ASP A 177 -2.85 10.79 -17.37
CA ASP A 177 -4.06 10.49 -16.57
C ASP A 177 -4.85 11.77 -16.25
N PHE A 178 -4.16 12.84 -15.84
CA PHE A 178 -4.80 14.12 -15.55
C PHE A 178 -5.40 14.79 -16.79
N LEU A 179 -4.78 14.61 -17.96
CA LEU A 179 -5.28 15.11 -19.24
C LEU A 179 -6.37 14.22 -19.86
N GLY A 180 -6.62 13.03 -19.30
CA GLY A 180 -7.55 12.05 -19.88
C GLY A 180 -7.01 11.38 -21.15
N THR A 181 -5.70 11.43 -21.40
CA THR A 181 -5.08 10.87 -22.60
C THR A 181 -4.76 9.40 -22.40
N LYS A 182 -5.20 8.54 -23.33
CA LYS A 182 -4.80 7.13 -23.36
C LYS A 182 -3.39 7.01 -23.93
N MET A 183 -2.48 6.38 -23.19
CA MET A 183 -1.12 6.10 -23.63
C MET A 183 -0.94 4.64 -24.05
N ASP A 184 0.06 4.38 -24.88
CA ASP A 184 0.62 3.04 -25.06
C ASP A 184 1.48 2.67 -23.84
N VAL A 185 0.81 2.24 -22.78
CA VAL A 185 1.45 1.85 -21.51
C VAL A 185 2.32 0.60 -21.70
N ASP A 186 1.99 -0.29 -22.64
CA ASP A 186 2.75 -1.52 -22.87
C ASP A 186 4.15 -1.21 -23.39
N THR A 187 4.28 -0.26 -24.32
CA THR A 187 5.59 0.20 -24.77
C THR A 187 6.38 0.88 -23.65
N ILE A 188 5.73 1.70 -22.82
CA ILE A 188 6.37 2.35 -21.66
C ILE A 188 6.85 1.31 -20.65
N LYS A 189 6.03 0.30 -20.38
CA LYS A 189 6.34 -0.80 -19.46
C LYS A 189 7.50 -1.63 -19.98
N LYS A 190 7.53 -2.00 -21.27
CA LYS A 190 8.68 -2.68 -21.90
C LYS A 190 9.98 -1.88 -21.75
N GLN A 191 9.94 -0.56 -21.96
CA GLN A 191 11.10 0.31 -21.76
C GLN A 191 11.55 0.32 -20.29
N LEU A 192 10.61 0.40 -19.35
CA LEU A 192 10.89 0.36 -17.92
C LEU A 192 11.50 -0.98 -17.52
N ASP A 193 10.91 -2.09 -17.94
CA ASP A 193 11.36 -3.45 -17.65
C ASP A 193 12.77 -3.69 -18.21
N LYS A 194 13.04 -3.23 -19.44
CA LYS A 194 14.39 -3.27 -20.00
C LYS A 194 15.38 -2.53 -19.10
N ARG A 195 15.04 -1.31 -18.68
CA ARG A 195 15.90 -0.51 -17.80
C ARG A 195 16.10 -1.15 -16.43
N LEU A 196 15.06 -1.75 -15.85
CA LEU A 196 15.14 -2.46 -14.57
C LEU A 196 16.01 -3.72 -14.68
N LYS A 197 15.95 -4.43 -15.81
CA LYS A 197 16.83 -5.58 -16.10
C LYS A 197 18.30 -5.17 -16.20
N GLU A 198 18.62 -4.07 -16.90
CA GLU A 198 19.98 -3.51 -16.97
C GLU A 198 20.52 -3.19 -15.56
N ILE A 199 19.70 -2.54 -14.73
CA ILE A 199 20.06 -2.23 -13.34
C ILE A 199 20.31 -3.51 -12.53
N LYS A 200 19.47 -4.54 -12.72
CA LYS A 200 19.62 -5.87 -12.08
C LYS A 200 20.92 -6.56 -12.50
N SER A 201 21.29 -6.53 -13.78
CA SER A 201 22.55 -7.10 -14.29
C SER A 201 23.78 -6.25 -13.93
N GLY A 202 23.61 -4.97 -13.57
CA GLY A 202 24.69 -4.08 -13.16
C GLY A 202 25.28 -3.23 -14.29
N GLN A 203 24.57 -3.16 -15.43
CA GLN A 203 24.83 -2.22 -16.52
C GLN A 203 24.17 -0.85 -16.27
#